data_AF-A0A5B1R6Q4-F1
#
_entry.id   AF-A0A5B1R6Q4-F1
#
_cell.length_a   1.000
_cell.length_b   1.000
_cell.length_c   1.000
_cell.angle_alpha   90.00
_cell.angle_beta   90.00
_cell.angle_gamma   90.00
#
_symmetry.space_group_name_H-M   'P 1'
#
loop_
_entity.id
_entity.type
_entity.pdbx_description
1 polymer ?
#
loop_
_entity_poly.entity_id
_entity_poly.type
_entity_poly.pdbx_seq_one_letter_code
_entity_poly.pdbx_strand_id
1 'polypeptide(L)'
;MLRITGRVQYRLGIVAIGIVLTLVLYVSFDTFILPSTTANPFSRTSLPNTTIPIGSKASHNDTKTSTPRILLVSAFYPLSKSKHSLDDYSAWMRRFLEPIQTDIYFFTTPELEETIRSLRGDLPITVNTSFASPFEIPPLKGLEARYTEMQAWDRESFRHGPELYAIWSGKPYFLEEGLKNAQARAGHATYEYAFWTDAGSFRDDHVYTKWPHVERVDEVFSLASSVSDTPKDELIFFPIWAPPPASKRTWTEDQGPIDTEFSEGSFFGGSAAAINWYRRLYYSYHDAYLSRDIFVGKDQTLINALFVLFPTRFVSVWLQDNSSPAHMGIPPHAETAHGSCGSTWYYYEWWLADDVARETMADMWMAEKKTWKTWWKWRARCRLAPVMPMETLLKRRFGQSWTPPKASIQISALMLLRLPHTLRHCPNIYKATTISHRTIMGLSLREFTQQGLTSIYTASEPEEIERAFDAFVSPHAEIHVNDEQISREDFKKLVSRNSLITNVSVEFPNAIDVPKKGAEGEALAGPEVGLVGMFYEVTHYFKIRVRASQMKTLTHVTVNANRIEQDDAVQADQSGDRRRLTFLWETRTNIRPPINLFPNQHHGETE
;
A
#
# COMPACT_ATOMS: atom_id res chain seq x y z
N MET A 1 16.67 61.09 48.00
CA MET A 1 16.16 61.75 46.78
C MET A 1 17.29 61.88 45.78
N LEU A 2 17.42 60.92 44.85
CA LEU A 2 18.38 61.04 43.74
C LEU A 2 17.78 61.90 42.63
N ARG A 3 18.43 63.03 42.32
CA ARG A 3 18.13 63.85 41.13
C ARG A 3 18.56 63.08 39.88
N ILE A 4 17.60 62.42 39.22
CA ILE A 4 17.78 61.90 37.87
C ILE A 4 17.97 63.11 36.95
N THR A 5 19.16 63.22 36.36
CA THR A 5 19.56 64.31 35.48
C THR A 5 18.77 64.26 34.17
N GLY A 6 18.29 65.42 33.70
CA GLY A 6 17.38 65.56 32.55
C GLY A 6 17.86 64.96 31.22
N ARG A 7 19.12 64.50 31.11
CA ARG A 7 19.62 63.76 29.94
C ARG A 7 19.04 62.35 29.81
N VAL A 8 18.60 61.71 30.90
CA VAL A 8 18.02 60.35 30.86
C VAL A 8 16.57 60.39 30.34
N GLN A 9 15.81 61.41 30.71
CA GLN A 9 14.43 61.59 30.23
C GLN A 9 14.35 61.82 28.71
N TYR A 10 15.31 62.57 28.15
CA TYR A 10 15.35 62.84 26.70
C TYR A 10 15.66 61.58 25.87
N ARG A 11 16.55 60.71 26.38
CA ARG A 11 16.88 59.45 25.71
C ARG A 11 15.72 58.45 25.74
N LEU A 12 14.98 58.38 26.85
CA LEU A 12 13.77 57.56 26.94
C LEU A 12 12.66 58.05 26.00
N GLY A 13 12.50 59.37 25.86
CA GLY A 13 11.54 59.95 24.91
C GLY A 13 11.86 59.60 23.46
N ILE A 14 13.12 59.70 23.04
CA ILE A 14 13.55 59.35 21.67
C ILE A 14 13.35 57.85 21.39
N VAL A 15 13.65 56.98 22.37
CA VAL A 15 13.41 55.53 22.22
C VAL A 15 11.92 55.23 22.12
N ALA A 16 11.09 55.86 22.96
CA ALA A 16 9.63 55.68 22.90
C ALA A 16 9.05 56.16 21.56
N ILE A 17 9.48 57.33 21.06
CA ILE A 17 9.08 57.82 19.73
C ILE A 17 9.55 56.86 18.65
N GLY A 18 10.79 56.38 18.71
CA GLY A 18 11.32 55.38 17.76
C GLY A 18 10.50 54.09 17.73
N ILE A 19 10.10 53.57 18.89
CA ILE A 19 9.24 52.39 19.00
C ILE A 19 7.86 52.65 18.40
N VAL A 20 7.24 53.80 18.71
CA VAL A 20 5.92 54.18 18.15
C VAL A 20 6.01 54.36 16.64
N LEU A 21 7.03 55.05 16.13
CA LEU A 21 7.23 55.26 14.69
C LEU A 21 7.48 53.94 13.96
N THR A 22 8.25 53.03 14.57
CA THR A 22 8.48 51.69 14.01
C THR A 22 7.20 50.86 13.99
N LEU A 23 6.38 50.93 15.04
CA LEU A 23 5.07 50.28 15.09
C LEU A 23 4.09 50.86 14.06
N VAL A 24 4.02 52.18 13.93
CA VAL A 24 3.17 52.86 12.94
C VAL A 24 3.63 52.53 11.53
N LEU A 25 4.94 52.56 11.26
CA LEU A 25 5.48 52.17 9.96
C LEU A 25 5.23 50.69 9.68
N TYR A 26 5.39 49.80 10.65
CA TYR A 26 5.10 48.37 10.50
C TYR A 26 3.62 48.12 10.16
N VAL A 27 2.69 48.73 10.91
CA VAL A 27 1.24 48.62 10.65
C VAL A 27 0.85 49.26 9.31
N SER A 28 1.48 50.38 8.96
CA SER A 28 1.22 51.06 7.68
C SER A 28 1.79 50.28 6.50
N PHE A 29 2.96 49.64 6.65
CA PHE A 29 3.56 48.80 5.61
C PHE A 29 2.70 47.55 5.38
N ASP A 30 2.21 46.93 6.46
CA ASP A 30 1.33 45.76 6.39
C ASP A 30 -0.01 46.07 5.73
N THR A 31 -0.56 47.27 5.94
CA THR A 31 -1.84 47.71 5.35
C THR A 31 -1.73 48.21 3.91
N PHE A 32 -0.59 48.79 3.48
CA PHE A 32 -0.45 49.38 2.13
C PHE A 32 0.27 48.48 1.10
N ILE A 33 1.04 47.47 1.52
CA ILE A 33 1.80 46.60 0.59
C ILE A 33 1.05 45.29 0.26
N LEU A 34 0.05 44.90 1.05
CA LEU A 34 -0.78 43.75 0.70
C LEU A 34 -1.70 44.14 -0.47
N PRO A 35 -1.53 43.56 -1.68
CA PRO A 35 -2.31 43.92 -2.84
C PRO A 35 -3.80 43.71 -2.57
N SER A 36 -4.64 44.60 -3.09
CA SER A 36 -6.11 44.57 -3.01
C SER A 36 -6.76 43.36 -3.68
N THR A 37 -5.99 42.33 -4.04
CA THR A 37 -6.45 40.99 -4.41
C THR A 37 -6.69 40.13 -3.18
N THR A 38 -7.19 40.70 -2.08
CA THR A 38 -7.57 39.94 -0.89
C THR A 38 -8.77 39.06 -1.25
N ALA A 39 -8.48 37.86 -1.75
CA ALA A 39 -9.39 36.74 -1.64
C ALA A 39 -9.91 36.76 -0.20
N ASN A 40 -11.23 36.95 -0.04
CA ASN A 40 -11.87 37.02 1.27
C ASN A 40 -11.33 35.86 2.12
N PRO A 41 -10.68 36.11 3.28
CA PRO A 41 -10.05 35.06 4.08
C PRO A 41 -11.08 34.05 4.63
N PHE A 42 -12.38 34.36 4.47
CA PHE A 42 -13.53 33.54 4.82
C PHE A 42 -14.26 32.94 3.60
N SER A 43 -13.75 33.10 2.37
CA SER A 43 -14.30 32.39 1.20
C SER A 43 -14.28 30.88 1.45
N ARG A 44 -15.33 30.18 1.01
CA ARG A 44 -15.47 28.72 1.12
C ARG A 44 -14.24 27.99 0.57
N THR A 45 -13.95 26.82 1.12
CA THR A 45 -12.74 26.04 0.82
C THR A 45 -12.79 25.39 -0.56
N SER A 46 -13.97 25.25 -1.15
CA SER A 46 -14.12 24.82 -2.53
C SER A 46 -13.58 25.90 -3.46
N LEU A 47 -12.49 25.58 -4.17
CA LEU A 47 -12.11 26.31 -5.37
C LEU A 47 -13.37 26.44 -6.24
N PRO A 48 -13.64 27.61 -6.85
CA PRO A 48 -14.73 27.71 -7.81
C PRO A 48 -14.50 26.60 -8.83
N ASN A 49 -15.45 25.66 -8.95
CA ASN A 49 -15.37 24.51 -9.84
C ASN A 49 -14.77 24.96 -11.17
N THR A 50 -13.47 24.73 -11.37
CA THR A 50 -12.88 24.74 -12.70
C THR A 50 -13.50 23.52 -13.33
N THR A 51 -14.66 23.74 -13.92
CA THR A 51 -15.45 22.74 -14.59
C THR A 51 -14.62 22.40 -15.81
N ILE A 52 -13.66 21.48 -15.66
CA ILE A 52 -13.27 20.66 -16.78
C ILE A 52 -14.60 19.99 -17.16
N PRO A 53 -15.13 20.23 -18.37
CA PRO A 53 -16.38 19.62 -18.79
C PRO A 53 -16.11 18.12 -18.93
N ILE A 54 -16.23 17.39 -17.82
CA ILE A 54 -16.39 15.95 -17.83
C ILE A 54 -17.72 15.74 -18.56
N GLY A 55 -17.62 15.14 -19.74
CA GLY A 55 -18.69 15.00 -20.72
C GLY A 55 -20.01 14.61 -20.07
N SER A 56 -21.06 15.26 -20.57
CA SER A 56 -22.46 15.04 -20.21
C SER A 56 -22.76 13.57 -19.91
N LYS A 57 -23.32 13.34 -18.71
CA LYS A 57 -23.95 12.10 -18.26
C LYS A 57 -24.70 11.40 -19.40
N ALA A 58 -24.08 10.37 -19.98
CA ALA A 58 -24.82 9.35 -20.68
C ALA A 58 -25.69 8.65 -19.62
N SER A 59 -27.00 8.65 -19.86
CA SER A 59 -27.98 7.88 -19.12
C SER A 59 -27.67 6.39 -19.23
N HIS A 60 -26.80 5.87 -18.36
CA HIS A 60 -26.51 4.45 -18.26
C HIS A 60 -27.55 3.79 -17.36
N ASN A 61 -28.17 2.73 -17.90
CA ASN A 61 -29.17 1.87 -17.25
C ASN A 61 -28.76 1.45 -15.84
N ASP A 62 -29.74 1.48 -14.92
CA ASP A 62 -29.72 1.03 -13.52
C ASP A 62 -29.35 -0.46 -13.36
N THR A 63 -28.10 -0.83 -13.61
CA THR A 63 -27.50 -1.90 -12.82
C THR A 63 -27.14 -1.28 -11.47
N LYS A 64 -27.80 -1.73 -10.39
CA LYS A 64 -27.45 -1.42 -8.99
C LYS A 64 -25.98 -1.76 -8.73
N THR A 65 -25.06 -0.90 -9.13
CA THR A 65 -23.67 -0.94 -8.71
C THR A 65 -23.68 -0.60 -7.23
N SER A 66 -23.31 -1.57 -6.38
CA SER A 66 -23.25 -1.34 -4.94
C SER A 66 -22.37 -0.12 -4.67
N THR A 67 -22.86 0.81 -3.85
CA THR A 67 -22.05 1.96 -3.43
C THR A 67 -20.69 1.48 -2.92
N PRO A 68 -19.58 2.06 -3.40
CA PRO A 68 -18.26 1.67 -2.94
C PRO A 68 -18.17 1.68 -1.41
N ARG A 69 -17.45 0.71 -0.85
CA ARG A 69 -17.26 0.57 0.60
C ARG A 69 -15.79 0.72 0.96
N ILE A 70 -15.55 1.38 2.08
CA ILE A 70 -14.23 1.55 2.68
C ILE A 70 -14.16 0.71 3.95
N LEU A 71 -13.05 -0.01 4.13
CA LEU A 71 -12.69 -0.62 5.40
C LEU A 71 -11.58 0.19 6.08
N LEU A 72 -11.74 0.49 7.36
CA LEU A 72 -10.65 0.97 8.19
C LEU A 72 -10.04 -0.19 8.96
N VAL A 73 -8.72 -0.31 8.90
CA VAL A 73 -7.95 -1.29 9.68
C VAL A 73 -7.08 -0.56 10.67
N SER A 74 -7.13 -0.98 11.92
CA SER A 74 -6.36 -0.38 13.01
C SER A 74 -5.87 -1.46 13.97
N ALA A 75 -4.90 -1.13 14.82
CA ALA A 75 -4.51 -1.98 15.93
C ALA A 75 -4.14 -1.17 17.17
N PHE A 76 -4.26 -1.81 18.33
CA PHE A 76 -3.71 -1.30 19.58
C PHE A 76 -3.13 -2.45 20.40
N TYR A 77 -1.86 -2.32 20.76
CA TYR A 77 -1.16 -3.26 21.63
C TYR A 77 -0.53 -2.48 22.77
N PRO A 78 -0.75 -2.91 24.03
CA PRO A 78 -0.14 -2.26 25.17
C PRO A 78 1.36 -2.46 25.12
N LEU A 79 2.11 -1.38 25.25
CA LEU A 79 3.57 -1.40 25.26
C LEU A 79 4.07 -1.39 26.69
N SER A 80 5.10 -2.20 26.96
CA SER A 80 5.86 -2.14 28.22
C SER A 80 6.41 -0.74 28.51
N LYS A 81 6.76 -0.01 27.44
CA LYS A 81 7.25 1.37 27.48
C LYS A 81 6.47 2.21 26.47
N SER A 82 5.57 3.05 26.97
CA SER A 82 4.74 3.93 26.15
C SER A 82 5.13 5.40 26.30
N LYS A 83 5.00 6.16 25.20
CA LYS A 83 5.23 7.62 25.18
C LYS A 83 4.12 8.40 25.90
N HIS A 84 2.91 7.85 25.93
CA HIS A 84 1.71 8.48 26.47
C HIS A 84 0.99 7.55 27.44
N SER A 85 0.16 8.11 28.32
CA SER A 85 -0.60 7.32 29.28
C SER A 85 -1.71 6.52 28.59
N LEU A 86 -2.19 5.46 29.24
CA LEU A 86 -3.35 4.71 28.73
C LEU A 86 -4.60 5.58 28.65
N ASP A 87 -4.74 6.57 29.54
CA ASP A 87 -5.85 7.53 29.54
C ASP A 87 -5.81 8.42 28.30
N ASP A 88 -4.61 8.92 27.92
CA ASP A 88 -4.43 9.70 26.69
C ASP A 88 -4.84 8.86 25.46
N TYR A 89 -4.36 7.61 25.37
CA TYR A 89 -4.74 6.72 24.28
C TYR A 89 -6.22 6.38 24.30
N SER A 90 -6.83 6.18 25.46
CA SER A 90 -8.27 5.92 25.57
C SER A 90 -9.08 7.13 25.08
N ALA A 91 -8.64 8.35 25.37
CA ALA A 91 -9.26 9.56 24.85
C ALA A 91 -9.13 9.66 23.32
N TRP A 92 -7.95 9.39 22.76
CA TRP A 92 -7.75 9.41 21.29
C TRP A 92 -8.53 8.28 20.59
N MET A 93 -8.49 7.07 21.14
CA MET A 93 -9.25 5.94 20.62
C MET A 93 -10.75 6.19 20.72
N ARG A 94 -11.25 6.86 21.76
CA ARG A 94 -12.67 7.25 21.83
C ARG A 94 -13.04 8.19 20.69
N ARG A 95 -12.23 9.21 20.41
CA ARG A 95 -12.46 10.13 19.27
C ARG A 95 -12.47 9.41 17.93
N PHE A 96 -11.67 8.37 17.77
CA PHE A 96 -11.69 7.53 16.57
C PHE A 96 -12.87 6.54 16.53
N LEU A 97 -13.07 5.76 17.58
CA LEU A 97 -13.99 4.64 17.59
C LEU A 97 -15.45 5.06 17.80
N GLU A 98 -15.74 6.12 18.55
CA GLU A 98 -17.13 6.47 18.89
C GLU A 98 -17.91 7.15 17.73
N PRO A 99 -17.36 8.14 16.99
CA PRO A 99 -18.14 8.86 15.98
C PRO A 99 -18.02 8.30 14.55
N ILE A 100 -16.98 7.53 14.24
CA ILE A 100 -16.66 7.11 12.85
C ILE A 100 -17.54 5.93 12.42
N GLN A 101 -18.47 6.16 11.50
CA GLN A 101 -19.46 5.17 11.07
C GLN A 101 -18.92 4.12 10.09
N THR A 102 -17.75 4.35 9.49
CA THR A 102 -17.10 3.41 8.58
C THR A 102 -16.79 2.09 9.29
N ASP A 103 -16.84 0.97 8.56
CA ASP A 103 -16.52 -0.34 9.13
C ASP A 103 -15.07 -0.38 9.61
N ILE A 104 -14.87 -0.89 10.83
CA ILE A 104 -13.55 -1.00 11.45
C ILE A 104 -13.22 -2.47 11.70
N TYR A 105 -12.07 -2.90 11.19
CA TYR A 105 -11.39 -4.13 11.58
C TYR A 105 -10.22 -3.79 12.50
N PHE A 106 -10.24 -4.31 13.72
CA PHE A 106 -9.36 -3.87 14.79
C PHE A 106 -8.58 -5.05 15.38
N PHE A 107 -7.25 -4.95 15.40
CA PHE A 107 -6.38 -5.94 16.03
C PHE A 107 -5.97 -5.49 17.43
N THR A 108 -6.05 -6.37 18.42
CA THR A 108 -5.65 -6.08 19.80
C THR A 108 -5.35 -7.36 20.56
N THR A 109 -4.88 -7.28 21.80
CA THR A 109 -4.73 -8.44 22.68
C THR A 109 -6.09 -8.89 23.24
N PRO A 110 -6.25 -10.17 23.64
CA PRO A 110 -7.48 -10.69 24.25
C PRO A 110 -7.99 -9.85 25.43
N GLU A 111 -7.08 -9.32 26.26
CA GLU A 111 -7.41 -8.58 27.48
C GLU A 111 -8.03 -7.21 27.19
N LEU A 112 -7.77 -6.64 26.01
CA LEU A 112 -8.24 -5.32 25.62
C LEU A 112 -9.50 -5.36 24.74
N GLU A 113 -9.97 -6.54 24.34
CA GLU A 113 -11.15 -6.67 23.47
C GLU A 113 -12.37 -5.95 24.02
N GLU A 114 -12.71 -6.20 25.29
CA GLU A 114 -13.87 -5.58 25.94
C GLU A 114 -13.72 -4.05 26.02
N THR A 115 -12.49 -3.57 26.29
CA THR A 115 -12.20 -2.12 26.33
C THR A 115 -12.43 -1.49 24.96
N ILE A 116 -11.92 -2.09 23.88
CA ILE A 116 -12.10 -1.59 22.51
C ILE A 116 -13.59 -1.59 22.10
N ARG A 117 -14.33 -2.67 22.43
CA ARG A 117 -15.77 -2.74 22.18
C ARG A 117 -16.55 -1.69 22.98
N SER A 118 -16.18 -1.48 24.24
CA SER A 118 -16.79 -0.45 25.09
C SER A 118 -16.55 0.96 24.55
N LEU A 119 -15.34 1.26 24.08
CA LEU A 119 -15.02 2.55 23.47
C LEU A 119 -15.77 2.77 22.15
N ARG A 120 -16.03 1.69 21.39
CA ARG A 120 -16.82 1.75 20.14
C ARG A 120 -18.31 2.02 20.39
N GLY A 121 -18.87 1.57 21.51
CA GLY A 121 -20.30 1.66 21.79
C GLY A 121 -21.12 0.77 20.85
N ASP A 122 -22.22 1.29 20.32
CA ASP A 122 -23.19 0.53 19.52
C ASP A 122 -22.80 0.39 18.03
N LEU A 123 -21.72 1.04 17.60
CA LEU A 123 -21.30 0.99 16.21
C LEU A 123 -20.64 -0.35 15.85
N PRO A 124 -20.81 -0.87 14.61
CA PRO A 124 -20.19 -2.12 14.19
C PRO A 124 -18.65 -2.07 14.28
N ILE A 125 -18.05 -3.13 14.81
CA ILE A 125 -16.61 -3.36 14.83
C ILE A 125 -16.30 -4.85 14.79
N THR A 126 -15.32 -5.22 13.98
CA THR A 126 -14.70 -6.55 14.04
C THR A 126 -13.42 -6.46 14.84
N VAL A 127 -13.37 -7.11 16.00
CA VAL A 127 -12.15 -7.21 16.80
C VAL A 127 -11.49 -8.58 16.55
N ASN A 128 -10.19 -8.57 16.31
CA ASN A 128 -9.36 -9.74 16.14
C ASN A 128 -8.30 -9.78 17.25
N THR A 129 -8.34 -10.84 18.05
CA THR A 129 -7.45 -11.07 19.19
C THR A 129 -6.53 -12.27 19.00
N SER A 130 -6.33 -12.71 17.75
CA SER A 130 -5.52 -13.89 17.41
C SER A 130 -4.02 -13.72 17.69
N PHE A 131 -3.55 -12.51 17.99
CA PHE A 131 -2.18 -12.24 18.36
C PHE A 131 -2.16 -11.58 19.74
N ALA A 132 -1.63 -12.26 20.75
CA ALA A 132 -1.45 -11.72 22.10
C ALA A 132 -0.24 -10.79 22.19
N SER A 133 0.69 -10.87 21.22
CA SER A 133 1.87 -10.01 21.13
C SER A 133 2.12 -9.57 19.68
N PRO A 134 2.69 -8.36 19.45
CA PRO A 134 3.15 -7.95 18.12
C PRO A 134 4.15 -8.93 17.48
N PHE A 135 4.89 -9.71 18.28
CA PHE A 135 5.82 -10.73 17.76
C PHE A 135 5.14 -12.04 17.38
N GLU A 136 3.83 -12.20 17.58
CA GLU A 136 3.07 -13.34 17.06
C GLU A 136 2.55 -13.11 15.63
N ILE A 137 2.64 -11.86 15.15
CA ILE A 137 2.29 -11.48 13.79
C ILE A 137 3.20 -12.26 12.83
N PRO A 138 2.67 -13.03 11.85
CA PRO A 138 3.44 -14.00 11.08
C PRO A 138 4.76 -13.49 10.46
N PRO A 139 4.81 -12.32 9.78
CA PRO A 139 6.07 -11.79 9.25
C PRO A 139 7.11 -11.39 10.31
N LEU A 140 6.69 -11.22 11.57
CA LEU A 140 7.53 -10.74 12.67
C LEU A 140 7.87 -11.85 13.68
N LYS A 141 7.27 -13.03 13.50
CA LYS A 141 7.46 -14.17 14.39
C LYS A 141 8.94 -14.59 14.43
N GLY A 142 9.49 -14.59 15.65
CA GLY A 142 10.89 -14.91 15.92
C GLY A 142 11.86 -13.75 15.71
N LEU A 143 11.39 -12.52 15.46
CA LEU A 143 12.26 -11.34 15.32
C LEU A 143 12.48 -10.54 16.61
N GLU A 144 11.91 -10.97 17.74
CA GLU A 144 11.99 -10.25 19.02
C GLU A 144 13.43 -10.00 19.48
N ALA A 145 14.26 -11.04 19.52
CA ALA A 145 15.66 -10.91 19.89
C ALA A 145 16.38 -9.92 18.96
N ARG A 146 16.06 -9.97 17.67
CA ARG A 146 16.68 -9.12 16.67
C ARG A 146 16.27 -7.65 16.80
N TYR A 147 15.00 -7.40 17.09
CA TYR A 147 14.51 -6.04 17.32
C TYR A 147 15.03 -5.47 18.65
N THR A 148 15.26 -6.35 19.63
CA THR A 148 15.95 -5.99 20.89
C THR A 148 17.38 -5.54 20.63
N GLU A 149 18.14 -6.27 19.80
CA GLU A 149 19.48 -5.82 19.37
C GLU A 149 19.43 -4.47 18.65
N MET A 150 18.48 -4.29 17.72
CA MET A 150 18.32 -3.04 16.97
C MET A 150 18.00 -1.84 17.84
N GLN A 151 17.36 -2.03 19.00
CA GLN A 151 17.07 -0.93 19.91
C GLN A 151 18.36 -0.21 20.35
N ALA A 152 19.49 -0.91 20.45
CA ALA A 152 20.78 -0.30 20.77
C ALA A 152 21.28 0.67 19.69
N TRP A 153 20.77 0.56 18.46
CA TRP A 153 21.15 1.41 17.32
C TRP A 153 20.22 2.62 17.16
N ASP A 154 19.03 2.57 17.77
CA ASP A 154 18.08 3.67 17.69
C ASP A 154 18.51 4.82 18.61
N ARG A 155 18.80 5.97 17.98
CA ARG A 155 19.07 7.24 18.66
C ARG A 155 17.89 7.70 19.52
N GLU A 156 16.71 7.15 19.27
CA GLU A 156 15.45 7.45 19.96
C GLU A 156 14.92 6.27 20.80
N SER A 157 15.79 5.30 21.11
CA SER A 157 15.50 4.17 22.02
C SER A 157 15.00 4.57 23.41
N PHE A 158 15.24 5.82 23.82
CA PHE A 158 14.66 6.37 25.04
C PHE A 158 13.12 6.44 25.01
N ARG A 159 12.50 6.45 23.82
CA ARG A 159 11.04 6.48 23.63
C ARG A 159 10.51 5.38 22.71
N HIS A 160 11.39 4.61 22.07
CA HIS A 160 11.02 3.46 21.25
C HIS A 160 11.51 2.14 21.85
N GLY A 161 10.80 1.06 21.55
CA GLY A 161 11.14 -0.28 22.00
C GLY A 161 10.82 -1.34 20.94
N PRO A 162 11.30 -2.58 21.15
CA PRO A 162 11.14 -3.67 20.19
C PRO A 162 9.68 -3.95 19.83
N GLU A 163 8.79 -3.91 20.81
CA GLU A 163 7.34 -4.07 20.62
C GLU A 163 6.76 -3.00 19.69
N LEU A 164 7.19 -1.74 19.84
CA LEU A 164 6.76 -0.64 18.98
C LEU A 164 7.24 -0.83 17.53
N TYR A 165 8.50 -1.27 17.34
CA TYR A 165 9.03 -1.60 16.02
C TYR A 165 8.23 -2.71 15.35
N ALA A 166 7.80 -3.71 16.13
CA ALA A 166 6.95 -4.79 15.66
C ALA A 166 5.55 -4.30 15.25
N ILE A 167 4.91 -3.44 16.05
CA ILE A 167 3.62 -2.86 15.67
C ILE A 167 3.75 -2.05 14.36
N TRP A 168 4.77 -1.19 14.26
CA TRP A 168 5.05 -0.40 13.07
C TRP A 168 5.31 -1.27 11.84
N SER A 169 6.11 -2.32 11.97
CA SER A 169 6.38 -3.26 10.88
C SER A 169 5.21 -4.20 10.59
N GLY A 170 4.24 -4.31 11.49
CA GLY A 170 3.04 -5.15 11.35
C GLY A 170 1.93 -4.49 10.52
N LYS A 171 1.93 -3.16 10.36
CA LYS A 171 0.86 -2.42 9.69
C LYS A 171 0.49 -2.95 8.30
N PRO A 172 1.45 -3.23 7.38
CA PRO A 172 1.10 -3.75 6.05
C PRO A 172 0.44 -5.14 6.10
N TYR A 173 0.85 -5.98 7.06
CA TYR A 173 0.21 -7.27 7.29
C TYR A 173 -1.21 -7.10 7.84
N PHE A 174 -1.38 -6.28 8.87
CA PHE A 174 -2.70 -6.03 9.45
C PHE A 174 -3.69 -5.52 8.41
N LEU A 175 -3.28 -4.55 7.57
CA LEU A 175 -4.14 -3.99 6.53
C LEU A 175 -4.64 -5.07 5.56
N GLU A 176 -3.73 -5.88 5.00
CA GLU A 176 -4.12 -6.95 4.07
C GLU A 176 -4.96 -8.04 4.75
N GLU A 177 -4.53 -8.51 5.91
CA GLU A 177 -5.20 -9.61 6.63
C GLU A 177 -6.57 -9.17 7.16
N GLY A 178 -6.69 -7.93 7.64
CA GLY A 178 -7.95 -7.31 8.05
C GLY A 178 -8.93 -7.21 6.87
N LEU A 179 -8.45 -6.74 5.71
CA LEU A 179 -9.27 -6.68 4.49
C LEU A 179 -9.74 -8.05 4.04
N LYS A 180 -8.83 -9.03 3.96
CA LYS A 180 -9.15 -10.41 3.57
C LYS A 180 -10.21 -11.02 4.49
N ASN A 181 -10.04 -10.87 5.80
CA ASN A 181 -10.96 -11.42 6.79
C ASN A 181 -12.31 -10.69 6.80
N ALA A 182 -12.33 -9.37 6.59
CA ALA A 182 -13.56 -8.61 6.45
C ALA A 182 -14.34 -9.02 5.20
N GLN A 183 -13.67 -9.17 4.06
CA GLN A 183 -14.28 -9.63 2.79
C GLN A 183 -14.87 -11.04 2.94
N ALA A 184 -14.12 -11.97 3.56
CA ALA A 184 -14.61 -13.33 3.79
C ALA A 184 -15.89 -13.39 4.65
N ARG A 185 -16.10 -12.42 5.54
CA ARG A 185 -17.30 -12.31 6.40
C ARG A 185 -18.44 -11.53 5.75
N ALA A 186 -18.12 -10.59 4.86
CA ALA A 186 -19.09 -9.68 4.25
C ALA A 186 -19.97 -10.35 3.17
N GLY A 187 -19.75 -11.63 2.86
CA GLY A 187 -20.52 -12.38 1.87
C GLY A 187 -20.37 -11.76 0.47
N HIS A 188 -21.45 -11.20 -0.06
CA HIS A 188 -21.44 -10.53 -1.38
C HIS A 188 -20.98 -9.06 -1.34
N ALA A 189 -20.82 -8.46 -0.16
CA ALA A 189 -20.36 -7.07 -0.09
C ALA A 189 -18.84 -7.00 -0.22
N THR A 190 -18.37 -6.21 -1.19
CA THR A 190 -16.95 -6.00 -1.45
C THR A 190 -16.51 -4.62 -0.96
N TYR A 191 -15.37 -4.57 -0.28
CA TYR A 191 -14.66 -3.32 -0.01
C TYR A 191 -13.82 -2.96 -1.23
N GLU A 192 -14.03 -1.76 -1.79
CA GLU A 192 -13.22 -1.24 -2.90
C GLU A 192 -11.88 -0.72 -2.40
N TYR A 193 -11.89 -0.12 -1.21
CA TYR A 193 -10.71 0.41 -0.56
C TYR A 193 -10.59 -0.10 0.87
N ALA A 194 -9.35 -0.21 1.33
CA ALA A 194 -9.06 -0.29 2.74
C ALA A 194 -7.89 0.62 3.11
N PHE A 195 -7.92 1.16 4.32
CA PHE A 195 -6.86 2.00 4.86
C PHE A 195 -6.45 1.54 6.25
N TRP A 196 -5.13 1.46 6.45
CA TRP A 196 -4.55 1.50 7.77
C TRP A 196 -4.77 2.89 8.37
N THR A 197 -5.17 2.95 9.63
CA THR A 197 -5.23 4.17 10.42
C THR A 197 -4.76 3.87 11.84
N ASP A 198 -3.80 4.65 12.35
CA ASP A 198 -3.39 4.52 13.75
C ASP A 198 -4.56 4.94 14.65
N ALA A 199 -4.93 4.11 15.64
CA ALA A 199 -6.04 4.40 16.55
C ALA A 199 -5.85 5.71 17.36
N GLY A 200 -4.62 6.19 17.47
CA GLY A 200 -4.23 7.43 18.17
C GLY A 200 -4.00 8.64 17.26
N SER A 201 -4.48 8.60 16.01
CA SER A 201 -4.38 9.72 15.05
C SER A 201 -5.34 10.87 15.39
N PHE A 202 -6.58 10.54 15.78
CA PHE A 202 -7.61 11.49 16.20
C PHE A 202 -7.34 12.09 17.59
N ARG A 203 -6.39 13.03 17.64
CA ARG A 203 -5.93 13.64 18.90
C ARG A 203 -6.75 14.84 19.34
N ASP A 204 -7.28 15.57 18.37
CA ASP A 204 -8.04 16.79 18.58
C ASP A 204 -9.54 16.51 18.37
N ASP A 205 -10.39 17.37 18.92
CA ASP A 205 -11.83 17.24 18.72
C ASP A 205 -12.20 17.48 17.25
N HIS A 206 -13.14 16.70 16.73
CA HIS A 206 -13.54 16.76 15.33
C HIS A 206 -15.03 16.45 15.12
N VAL A 207 -15.52 16.75 13.92
CA VAL A 207 -16.92 16.48 13.50
C VAL A 207 -17.06 15.34 12.50
N TYR A 208 -15.96 14.65 12.17
CA TYR A 208 -15.97 13.54 11.23
C TYR A 208 -16.84 12.39 11.73
N THR A 209 -17.74 11.90 10.87
CA THR A 209 -18.59 10.73 11.15
C THR A 209 -18.51 9.72 10.00
N LYS A 210 -18.80 10.13 8.77
CA LYS A 210 -18.66 9.30 7.57
C LYS A 210 -17.27 9.44 6.95
N TRP A 211 -16.26 9.03 7.71
CA TRP A 211 -14.85 9.22 7.34
C TRP A 211 -14.11 7.88 7.19
N PRO A 212 -13.23 7.74 6.17
CA PRO A 212 -13.06 8.63 5.03
C PRO A 212 -14.33 8.70 4.18
N HIS A 213 -14.59 9.85 3.54
CA HIS A 213 -15.76 9.99 2.69
C HIS A 213 -15.53 9.24 1.36
N VAL A 214 -16.41 8.30 1.03
CA VAL A 214 -16.18 7.37 -0.09
C VAL A 214 -16.01 8.07 -1.44
N GLU A 215 -16.87 9.03 -1.75
CA GLU A 215 -16.81 9.75 -3.03
C GLU A 215 -15.53 10.60 -3.11
N ARG A 216 -15.05 11.10 -1.96
CA ARG A 216 -13.80 11.88 -1.90
C ARG A 216 -12.60 10.98 -2.13
N VAL A 217 -12.58 9.79 -1.55
CA VAL A 217 -11.54 8.79 -1.81
C VAL A 217 -11.54 8.39 -3.28
N ASP A 218 -12.71 8.13 -3.85
CA ASP A 218 -12.85 7.76 -5.26
C ASP A 218 -12.35 8.86 -6.21
N GLU A 219 -12.72 10.11 -5.94
CA GLU A 219 -12.23 11.29 -6.65
C GLU A 219 -10.70 11.39 -6.59
N VAL A 220 -10.13 11.24 -5.39
CA VAL A 220 -8.67 11.31 -5.16
C VAL A 220 -7.94 10.28 -5.99
N PHE A 221 -8.37 9.03 -5.94
CA PHE A 221 -7.73 7.93 -6.65
C PHE A 221 -7.93 8.02 -8.17
N SER A 222 -9.09 8.50 -8.63
CA SER A 222 -9.35 8.74 -10.05
C SER A 222 -8.47 9.88 -10.59
N LEU A 223 -8.35 10.97 -9.85
CA LEU A 223 -7.45 12.08 -10.20
C LEU A 223 -6.00 11.61 -10.19
N ALA A 224 -5.58 10.88 -9.15
CA ALA A 224 -4.25 10.31 -9.03
C ALA A 224 -3.87 9.45 -10.24
N SER A 225 -4.76 8.54 -10.63
CA SER A 225 -4.59 7.70 -11.81
C SER A 225 -4.41 8.54 -13.07
N SER A 226 -5.29 9.53 -13.27
CA SER A 226 -5.21 10.43 -14.43
C SER A 226 -3.92 11.25 -14.50
N VAL A 227 -3.39 11.73 -13.36
CA VAL A 227 -2.19 12.59 -13.37
C VAL A 227 -0.87 11.83 -13.32
N SER A 228 -0.89 10.55 -12.91
CA SER A 228 0.29 9.70 -12.83
C SER A 228 0.43 8.71 -13.97
N ASP A 229 -0.64 8.49 -14.75
CA ASP A 229 -0.73 7.42 -15.75
C ASP A 229 -0.55 6.01 -15.13
N THR A 230 -0.82 5.88 -13.83
CA THR A 230 -0.80 4.61 -13.09
C THR A 230 -2.24 4.18 -12.82
N PRO A 231 -2.65 2.94 -13.16
CA PRO A 231 -3.97 2.43 -12.84
C PRO A 231 -4.36 2.60 -11.37
N LYS A 232 -5.64 2.92 -11.15
CA LYS A 232 -6.22 3.20 -9.83
C LYS A 232 -5.97 2.09 -8.82
N ASP A 233 -6.07 0.84 -9.26
CA ASP A 233 -5.91 -0.37 -8.46
C ASP A 233 -4.44 -0.73 -8.20
N GLU A 234 -3.50 0.04 -8.73
CA GLU A 234 -2.05 -0.10 -8.52
C GLU A 234 -1.47 0.98 -7.59
N LEU A 235 -2.28 1.98 -7.22
CA LEU A 235 -1.87 3.10 -6.39
C LEU A 235 -2.07 2.83 -4.91
N ILE A 236 -1.10 3.24 -4.09
CA ILE A 236 -1.25 3.38 -2.64
C ILE A 236 -1.16 4.84 -2.25
N PHE A 237 -2.11 5.27 -1.43
CA PHE A 237 -2.09 6.59 -0.81
C PHE A 237 -1.27 6.57 0.48
N PHE A 238 -0.41 7.57 0.64
CA PHE A 238 0.26 7.95 1.89
C PHE A 238 0.26 9.47 2.04
N PRO A 239 -0.09 10.04 3.20
CA PRO A 239 0.18 11.44 3.45
C PRO A 239 1.68 11.69 3.67
N ILE A 240 2.12 12.91 3.37
CA ILE A 240 3.48 13.36 3.68
C ILE A 240 3.45 14.69 4.43
N TRP A 241 4.35 14.80 5.38
CA TRP A 241 4.55 16.01 6.15
C TRP A 241 5.46 17.01 5.43
N ALA A 242 6.47 16.49 4.74
CA ALA A 242 7.51 17.27 4.05
C ALA A 242 7.99 16.56 2.77
N PRO A 243 8.74 17.24 1.89
CA PRO A 243 9.50 16.55 0.84
C PRO A 243 10.82 16.03 1.40
N PRO A 244 11.42 14.97 0.81
CA PRO A 244 12.73 14.48 1.26
C PRO A 244 13.81 15.58 1.15
N PRO A 245 14.85 15.57 1.99
CA PRO A 245 15.90 16.57 1.91
C PRO A 245 16.67 16.44 0.58
N ALA A 246 17.09 17.57 0.00
CA ALA A 246 17.76 17.61 -1.29
C ALA A 246 19.05 16.75 -1.34
N SER A 247 19.69 16.51 -0.20
CA SER A 247 20.85 15.62 -0.06
C SER A 247 20.54 14.15 -0.39
N LYS A 248 19.27 13.76 -0.44
CA LYS A 248 18.83 12.40 -0.83
C LYS A 248 18.62 12.25 -2.33
N ARG A 249 18.91 13.27 -3.14
CA ARG A 249 18.83 13.20 -4.61
C ARG A 249 19.63 12.04 -5.20
N THR A 250 20.80 11.76 -4.63
CA THR A 250 21.73 10.71 -5.07
C THR A 250 21.65 9.47 -4.19
N TRP A 251 20.57 9.30 -3.40
CA TRP A 251 20.38 8.12 -2.60
C TRP A 251 20.18 6.89 -3.50
N THR A 252 20.67 5.74 -3.05
CA THR A 252 20.61 4.45 -3.77
C THR A 252 20.15 3.33 -2.84
N GLU A 253 19.61 2.26 -3.42
CA GLU A 253 19.02 1.13 -2.68
C GLU A 253 19.96 0.50 -1.62
N ASP A 254 21.26 0.45 -1.91
CA ASP A 254 22.28 -0.11 -1.02
C ASP A 254 22.55 0.73 0.24
N GLN A 255 22.14 1.99 0.25
CA GLN A 255 22.26 2.87 1.43
C GLN A 255 21.23 2.56 2.52
N GLY A 256 20.27 1.67 2.26
CA GLY A 256 19.25 1.26 3.23
C GLY A 256 18.17 2.33 3.48
N PRO A 257 17.37 2.17 4.54
CA PRO A 257 16.25 3.07 4.86
C PRO A 257 16.64 4.55 4.94
N ILE A 258 15.74 5.43 4.50
CA ILE A 258 15.96 6.88 4.52
C ILE A 258 15.46 7.44 5.85
N ASP A 259 16.40 7.62 6.79
CA ASP A 259 16.15 8.15 8.14
C ASP A 259 15.89 9.66 8.14
N THR A 260 14.68 10.05 7.72
CA THR A 260 14.19 11.43 7.68
C THR A 260 12.67 11.44 7.89
N GLU A 261 12.14 12.38 8.65
CA GLU A 261 10.69 12.47 8.86
C GLU A 261 10.03 13.17 7.66
N PHE A 262 9.41 12.41 6.76
CA PHE A 262 8.61 13.00 5.69
C PHE A 262 7.38 12.18 5.28
N SER A 263 7.40 10.85 5.36
CA SER A 263 6.19 10.04 5.28
C SER A 263 5.39 10.06 6.60
N GLU A 264 4.07 10.13 6.52
CA GLU A 264 3.19 9.93 7.68
C GLU A 264 2.72 8.47 7.72
N GLY A 265 3.41 7.62 8.49
CA GLY A 265 3.08 6.20 8.61
C GLY A 265 1.79 5.90 9.40
N SER A 266 1.05 6.94 9.82
CA SER A 266 -0.18 6.81 10.59
C SER A 266 -1.41 6.51 9.75
N PHE A 267 -1.34 6.72 8.42
CA PHE A 267 -2.44 6.43 7.51
C PHE A 267 -1.93 6.02 6.14
N PHE A 268 -2.44 4.92 5.59
CA PHE A 268 -2.14 4.52 4.21
C PHE A 268 -3.11 3.47 3.70
N GLY A 269 -3.27 3.36 2.39
CA GLY A 269 -4.15 2.34 1.82
C GLY A 269 -4.46 2.53 0.35
N GLY A 270 -5.37 1.70 -0.16
CA GLY A 270 -5.74 1.67 -1.57
C GLY A 270 -6.66 0.48 -1.87
N SER A 271 -6.61 0.00 -3.11
CA SER A 271 -7.35 -1.20 -3.52
C SER A 271 -6.77 -2.47 -2.88
N ALA A 272 -7.52 -3.57 -2.91
CA ALA A 272 -7.02 -4.88 -2.46
C ALA A 272 -5.72 -5.30 -3.18
N ALA A 273 -5.64 -5.07 -4.50
CA ALA A 273 -4.47 -5.42 -5.31
C ALA A 273 -3.25 -4.56 -4.92
N ALA A 274 -3.44 -3.26 -4.76
CA ALA A 274 -2.40 -2.33 -4.32
C ALA A 274 -1.88 -2.70 -2.92
N ILE A 275 -2.78 -3.02 -1.98
CA ILE A 275 -2.43 -3.40 -0.60
C ILE A 275 -1.59 -4.68 -0.58
N ASN A 276 -2.01 -5.70 -1.34
CA ASN A 276 -1.26 -6.94 -1.46
C ASN A 276 0.14 -6.72 -2.06
N TRP A 277 0.24 -5.89 -3.10
CA TRP A 277 1.52 -5.51 -3.68
C TRP A 277 2.40 -4.79 -2.65
N TYR A 278 1.86 -3.81 -1.93
CA TYR A 278 2.60 -3.01 -0.96
C TYR A 278 3.10 -3.86 0.21
N ARG A 279 2.29 -4.77 0.74
CA ARG A 279 2.73 -5.70 1.78
C ARG A 279 3.92 -6.55 1.33
N ARG A 280 3.85 -7.13 0.11
CA ARG A 280 4.95 -7.91 -0.46
C ARG A 280 6.20 -7.07 -0.65
N LEU A 281 6.05 -5.86 -1.18
CA LEU A 281 7.15 -4.91 -1.34
C LEU A 281 7.81 -4.58 0.01
N TYR A 282 7.00 -4.17 0.99
CA TYR A 282 7.47 -3.77 2.32
C TYR A 282 8.30 -4.87 2.96
N TYR A 283 7.78 -6.10 3.01
CA TYR A 283 8.51 -7.18 3.66
C TYR A 283 9.72 -7.68 2.87
N SER A 284 9.71 -7.59 1.53
CA SER A 284 10.89 -7.92 0.72
C SER A 284 12.07 -7.01 1.07
N TYR A 285 11.82 -5.70 1.23
CA TYR A 285 12.85 -4.74 1.61
C TYR A 285 13.20 -4.78 3.10
N HIS A 286 12.20 -4.93 3.97
CA HIS A 286 12.40 -5.14 5.40
C HIS A 286 13.38 -6.30 5.63
N ASP A 287 13.11 -7.46 5.02
CA ASP A 287 13.91 -8.66 5.22
C ASP A 287 15.30 -8.54 4.60
N ALA A 288 15.40 -7.94 3.41
CA ALA A 288 16.69 -7.72 2.74
C ALA A 288 17.61 -6.74 3.48
N TYR A 289 17.05 -5.69 4.10
CA TYR A 289 17.83 -4.77 4.93
C TYR A 289 18.16 -5.37 6.29
N LEU A 290 17.20 -6.07 6.90
CA LEU A 290 17.41 -6.80 8.15
C LEU A 290 18.54 -7.84 8.04
N SER A 291 18.61 -8.56 6.91
CA SER A 291 19.65 -9.57 6.65
C SER A 291 21.04 -8.98 6.41
N ARG A 292 21.16 -7.66 6.24
CA ARG A 292 22.42 -6.92 6.09
C ARG A 292 22.80 -6.15 7.35
N ASP A 293 22.17 -6.46 8.47
CA ASP A 293 22.35 -5.74 9.73
C ASP A 293 21.99 -4.25 9.67
N ILE A 294 21.07 -3.87 8.79
CA ILE A 294 20.58 -2.49 8.67
C ILE A 294 19.35 -2.30 9.57
N PHE A 295 19.29 -1.18 10.29
CA PHE A 295 18.16 -0.84 11.17
C PHE A 295 16.87 -0.65 10.37
N VAL A 296 15.84 -1.44 10.69
CA VAL A 296 14.48 -1.39 10.08
C VAL A 296 13.37 -1.15 11.10
N GLY A 297 13.73 -0.78 12.34
CA GLY A 297 12.77 -0.67 13.43
C GLY A 297 11.73 0.46 13.27
N LYS A 298 12.03 1.50 12.48
CA LYS A 298 11.11 2.61 12.18
C LYS A 298 10.48 2.41 10.81
N ASP A 299 9.17 2.22 10.76
CA ASP A 299 8.43 2.02 9.50
C ASP A 299 8.65 3.17 8.51
N GLN A 300 8.59 4.41 8.99
CA GLN A 300 8.74 5.62 8.16
C GLN A 300 10.05 5.61 7.36
N THR A 301 11.16 5.14 7.93
CA THR A 301 12.45 5.18 7.21
C THR A 301 12.48 4.20 6.05
N LEU A 302 11.81 3.06 6.20
CA LEU A 302 11.64 2.08 5.15
C LEU A 302 10.63 2.59 4.10
N ILE A 303 9.48 3.12 4.52
CA ILE A 303 8.47 3.72 3.64
C ILE A 303 9.09 4.78 2.74
N ASN A 304 9.90 5.68 3.31
CA ASN A 304 10.62 6.70 2.57
C ASN A 304 11.53 6.14 1.46
N ALA A 305 12.24 5.04 1.73
CA ALA A 305 13.06 4.39 0.72
C ALA A 305 12.19 3.81 -0.40
N LEU A 306 11.04 3.22 -0.06
CA LEU A 306 10.09 2.70 -1.06
C LEU A 306 9.50 3.81 -1.93
N PHE A 307 9.20 4.98 -1.37
CA PHE A 307 8.76 6.15 -2.16
C PHE A 307 9.79 6.56 -3.21
N VAL A 308 11.07 6.52 -2.87
CA VAL A 308 12.15 6.90 -3.78
C VAL A 308 12.40 5.83 -4.86
N LEU A 309 12.23 4.55 -4.52
CA LEU A 309 12.43 3.43 -5.44
C LEU A 309 11.26 3.19 -6.40
N PHE A 310 10.02 3.34 -5.91
CA PHE A 310 8.81 3.02 -6.67
C PHE A 310 7.81 4.19 -6.73
N PRO A 311 8.23 5.41 -7.08
CA PRO A 311 7.40 6.61 -6.93
C PRO A 311 6.15 6.65 -7.81
N THR A 312 6.08 5.84 -8.87
CA THR A 312 4.91 5.75 -9.74
C THR A 312 3.73 5.02 -9.08
N ARG A 313 3.97 4.27 -8.01
CA ARG A 313 2.95 3.47 -7.29
C ARG A 313 2.39 4.17 -6.06
N PHE A 314 2.89 5.36 -5.74
CA PHE A 314 2.50 6.13 -4.56
C PHE A 314 1.87 7.46 -4.93
N VAL A 315 0.75 7.77 -4.28
CA VAL A 315 0.09 9.07 -4.33
C VAL A 315 0.02 9.66 -2.93
N SER A 316 0.04 10.99 -2.84
CA SER A 316 0.11 11.70 -1.58
C SER A 316 -0.70 12.99 -1.56
N VAL A 317 -0.69 13.63 -0.40
CA VAL A 317 -1.12 15.00 -0.15
C VAL A 317 -0.03 15.70 0.66
N TRP A 318 0.28 16.94 0.29
CA TRP A 318 1.34 17.73 0.93
C TRP A 318 0.81 19.11 1.34
N LEU A 319 0.51 19.27 2.63
CA LEU A 319 -0.03 20.51 3.18
C LEU A 319 0.93 21.70 3.07
N GLN A 320 2.25 21.46 3.13
CA GLN A 320 3.26 22.53 3.13
C GLN A 320 3.74 22.90 1.71
N ASP A 321 2.96 22.60 0.67
CA ASP A 321 3.28 22.99 -0.71
C ASP A 321 2.98 24.48 -0.96
N ASN A 322 4.01 25.32 -0.77
CA ASN A 322 3.94 26.77 -1.04
C ASN A 322 3.76 27.12 -2.53
N SER A 323 3.93 26.17 -3.45
CA SER A 323 3.69 26.41 -4.89
C SER A 323 2.38 25.81 -5.38
N SER A 324 1.60 25.22 -4.48
CA SER A 324 0.24 24.79 -4.77
C SER A 324 -0.64 26.02 -5.07
N PRO A 325 -1.60 25.91 -6.02
CA PRO A 325 -2.64 26.93 -6.19
C PRO A 325 -3.40 27.24 -4.89
N ALA A 326 -3.50 26.28 -3.97
CA ALA A 326 -4.13 26.46 -2.67
C ALA A 326 -3.40 27.51 -1.80
N HIS A 327 -2.09 27.72 -1.99
CA HIS A 327 -1.29 28.72 -1.29
C HIS A 327 -1.56 30.15 -1.78
N MET A 328 -2.16 30.34 -2.96
CA MET A 328 -2.30 31.67 -3.58
C MET A 328 -3.08 32.65 -2.68
N GLY A 329 -2.41 33.72 -2.22
CA GLY A 329 -3.00 34.71 -1.32
C GLY A 329 -2.97 34.34 0.17
N ILE A 330 -2.31 33.25 0.54
CA ILE A 330 -1.96 32.92 1.93
C ILE A 330 -0.59 33.57 2.23
N PRO A 331 -0.48 34.45 3.24
CA PRO A 331 0.78 35.05 3.63
C PRO A 331 1.81 34.00 4.10
N PRO A 332 3.12 34.24 3.91
CA PRO A 332 4.17 33.32 4.37
C PRO A 332 4.20 33.07 5.89
N HIS A 333 3.60 33.96 6.68
CA HIS A 333 3.51 33.86 8.14
C HIS A 333 2.15 33.30 8.62
N ALA A 334 1.37 32.71 7.71
CA ALA A 334 0.21 31.93 8.06
C ALA A 334 0.60 30.68 8.87
N GLU A 335 -0.39 30.05 9.49
CA GLU A 335 -0.16 28.85 10.30
C GLU A 335 0.39 27.67 9.50
N THR A 336 -0.10 27.48 8.27
CA THR A 336 0.39 26.50 7.29
C THR A 336 0.35 27.13 5.89
N ALA A 337 0.96 26.48 4.90
CA ALA A 337 0.90 26.95 3.53
C ALA A 337 -0.53 27.06 2.98
N HIS A 338 -1.50 26.30 3.52
CA HIS A 338 -2.89 26.30 3.04
C HIS A 338 -3.88 26.90 4.06
N GLY A 339 -3.41 27.62 5.07
CA GLY A 339 -4.25 28.30 6.09
C GLY A 339 -4.22 27.63 7.47
N SER A 340 -5.24 27.86 8.30
CA SER A 340 -5.40 27.23 9.62
C SER A 340 -6.05 25.86 9.44
N CYS A 341 -5.22 24.82 9.30
CA CYS A 341 -5.62 23.44 8.96
C CYS A 341 -5.46 22.45 10.14
N GLY A 342 -5.49 22.93 11.38
CA GLY A 342 -5.29 22.11 12.58
C GLY A 342 -3.91 21.44 12.63
N SER A 343 -3.87 20.20 13.11
CA SER A 343 -2.63 19.41 13.14
C SER A 343 -2.10 19.14 11.74
N THR A 344 -0.89 19.60 11.45
CA THR A 344 -0.26 19.37 10.14
C THR A 344 0.06 17.90 9.88
N TRP A 345 0.16 17.08 10.94
CA TRP A 345 0.48 15.65 10.86
C TRP A 345 -0.74 14.76 10.63
N TYR A 346 -1.96 15.31 10.78
CA TYR A 346 -3.21 14.59 10.57
C TYR A 346 -4.10 15.30 9.55
N TYR A 347 -3.48 16.08 8.66
CA TYR A 347 -4.20 16.85 7.65
C TYR A 347 -5.04 15.96 6.72
N TYR A 348 -4.62 14.72 6.50
CA TYR A 348 -5.37 13.75 5.72
C TYR A 348 -6.77 13.46 6.28
N GLU A 349 -6.99 13.61 7.59
CA GLU A 349 -8.31 13.44 8.21
C GLU A 349 -9.29 14.47 7.64
N TRP A 350 -8.90 15.74 7.64
CA TRP A 350 -9.67 16.81 7.02
C TRP A 350 -9.78 16.61 5.51
N TRP A 351 -8.66 16.33 4.83
CA TRP A 351 -8.60 16.25 3.37
C TRP A 351 -9.46 15.14 2.75
N LEU A 352 -9.67 14.03 3.48
CA LEU A 352 -10.52 12.90 3.08
C LEU A 352 -11.96 12.97 3.62
N ALA A 353 -12.30 13.97 4.44
CA ALA A 353 -13.66 14.16 4.91
C ALA A 353 -14.59 14.68 3.80
N ASP A 354 -15.91 14.64 4.01
CA ASP A 354 -16.86 15.27 3.10
C ASP A 354 -16.83 16.80 3.20
N ASP A 355 -17.43 17.48 2.22
CA ASP A 355 -17.43 18.94 2.14
C ASP A 355 -18.00 19.62 3.39
N VAL A 356 -19.07 19.07 3.97
CA VAL A 356 -19.74 19.65 5.14
C VAL A 356 -18.84 19.53 6.38
N ALA A 357 -18.26 18.35 6.59
CA ALA A 357 -17.32 18.11 7.68
C ALA A 357 -16.06 18.99 7.55
N ARG A 358 -15.52 19.15 6.33
CA ARG A 358 -14.36 20.03 6.07
C ARG A 358 -14.64 21.48 6.40
N GLU A 359 -15.78 22.01 5.94
CA GLU A 359 -16.16 23.40 6.22
C GLU A 359 -16.42 23.61 7.72
N THR A 360 -17.07 22.66 8.38
CA THR A 360 -17.33 22.74 9.82
C THR A 360 -16.03 22.70 10.64
N MET A 361 -15.08 21.83 10.29
CA MET A 361 -13.75 21.82 10.92
C MET A 361 -12.99 23.13 10.68
N ALA A 362 -13.07 23.68 9.47
CA ALA A 362 -12.44 24.96 9.16
C ALA A 362 -13.07 26.12 9.97
N ASP A 363 -14.38 26.08 10.23
CA ASP A 363 -15.05 27.04 11.14
C ASP A 363 -14.58 26.87 12.58
N MET A 364 -14.48 25.63 13.08
CA MET A 364 -13.97 25.34 14.41
C MET A 364 -12.56 25.92 14.60
N TRP A 365 -11.65 25.64 13.67
CA TRP A 365 -10.31 26.20 13.72
C TRP A 365 -10.36 27.72 13.71
N MET A 366 -11.07 28.36 12.78
CA MET A 366 -11.15 29.82 12.72
C MET A 366 -11.73 30.46 14.00
N ALA A 367 -12.61 29.75 14.71
CA ALA A 367 -13.19 30.19 15.98
C ALA A 367 -12.25 30.00 17.19
N GLU A 368 -11.20 29.17 17.09
CA GLU A 368 -10.24 29.00 18.19
C GLU A 368 -9.61 30.32 18.59
N LYS A 369 -9.56 30.59 19.89
CA LYS A 369 -8.96 31.84 20.39
C LYS A 369 -7.45 31.82 20.13
N LYS A 370 -6.95 32.89 19.52
CA LYS A 370 -5.51 33.15 19.43
C LYS A 370 -4.90 33.09 20.82
N THR A 371 -3.91 32.23 20.99
CA THR A 371 -3.12 32.17 22.22
C THR A 371 -1.98 33.17 22.14
N TRP A 372 -1.30 33.42 23.26
CA TRP A 372 -0.07 34.21 23.24
C TRP A 372 1.03 33.60 22.33
N LYS A 373 0.93 32.32 21.96
CA LYS A 373 1.86 31.65 21.01
C LYS A 373 1.43 31.76 19.55
N THR A 374 0.19 32.16 19.28
CA THR A 374 -0.38 32.17 17.92
C THR A 374 -0.97 33.52 17.54
N TRP A 375 -0.88 34.54 18.40
CA TRP A 375 -1.48 35.85 18.11
C TRP A 375 -0.89 36.53 16.87
N TRP A 376 0.41 36.35 16.63
CA TRP A 376 1.12 36.89 15.47
C TRP A 376 0.90 36.09 14.18
N LYS A 377 0.39 34.86 14.27
CA LYS A 377 0.13 34.05 13.08
C LYS A 377 -1.09 34.59 12.36
N TRP A 378 -0.96 34.73 11.04
CA TRP A 378 -2.10 35.06 10.20
C TRP A 378 -2.99 33.83 10.03
N ARG A 379 -4.30 34.06 9.98
CA ARG A 379 -5.29 32.99 9.86
C ARG A 379 -6.03 33.16 8.54
N ALA A 380 -6.00 32.11 7.74
CA ALA A 380 -6.96 31.88 6.68
C ALA A 380 -7.75 30.63 7.02
N ARG A 381 -8.94 30.56 6.44
CA ARG A 381 -9.62 29.29 6.29
C ARG A 381 -8.71 28.25 5.61
N CYS A 382 -8.69 27.03 6.13
CA CYS A 382 -7.96 25.92 5.52
C CYS A 382 -8.38 25.71 4.06
N ARG A 383 -7.45 25.32 3.19
CA ARG A 383 -7.70 25.07 1.77
C ARG A 383 -7.30 23.66 1.37
N LEU A 384 -7.95 23.17 0.32
CA LEU A 384 -7.75 21.82 -0.19
C LEU A 384 -6.44 21.73 -0.97
N ALA A 385 -5.48 20.97 -0.44
CA ALA A 385 -4.26 20.62 -1.15
C ALA A 385 -4.60 19.74 -2.38
N PRO A 386 -3.90 19.90 -3.51
CA PRO A 386 -4.06 19.00 -4.65
C PRO A 386 -3.52 17.60 -4.35
N VAL A 387 -4.04 16.61 -5.07
CA VAL A 387 -3.46 15.26 -5.12
C VAL A 387 -2.05 15.36 -5.72
N MET A 388 -1.09 14.65 -5.11
CA MET A 388 0.33 14.74 -5.45
C MET A 388 0.90 13.35 -5.74
N PRO A 389 1.12 12.96 -7.01
CA PRO A 389 1.91 11.76 -7.32
C PRO A 389 3.32 11.88 -6.73
N MET A 390 3.83 10.80 -6.14
CA MET A 390 5.13 10.82 -5.47
C MET A 390 6.26 11.14 -6.48
N GLU A 391 6.17 10.65 -7.71
CA GLU A 391 7.16 10.98 -8.75
C GLU A 391 7.20 12.49 -9.06
N THR A 392 6.04 13.14 -9.15
CA THR A 392 5.94 14.59 -9.35
C THR A 392 6.60 15.34 -8.21
N LEU A 393 6.35 14.91 -6.97
CA LEU A 393 6.99 15.50 -5.79
C LEU A 393 8.52 15.35 -5.82
N LEU A 394 9.02 14.15 -6.12
CA LEU A 394 10.45 13.88 -6.16
C LEU A 394 11.14 14.62 -7.31
N LYS A 395 10.53 14.72 -8.50
CA LYS A 395 11.06 15.53 -9.60
C LYS A 395 11.06 17.02 -9.27
N ARG A 396 10.04 17.53 -8.59
CA ARG A 396 10.03 18.92 -8.09
C ARG A 396 11.14 19.15 -7.06
N ARG A 397 11.43 18.16 -6.21
CA ARG A 397 12.44 18.27 -5.16
C ARG A 397 13.88 18.07 -5.64
N PHE A 398 14.11 17.11 -6.53
CA PHE A 398 15.43 16.68 -6.98
C PHE A 398 15.80 17.18 -8.39
N GLY A 399 14.86 17.80 -9.09
CA GLY A 399 15.01 18.29 -10.46
C GLY A 399 14.29 17.42 -11.47
N GLN A 400 13.79 18.02 -12.55
CA GLN A 400 12.96 17.33 -13.56
C GLN A 400 13.68 16.17 -14.26
N SER A 401 15.01 16.23 -14.34
CA SER A 401 15.84 15.17 -14.91
C SER A 401 16.16 14.04 -13.93
N TRP A 402 15.64 14.09 -12.70
CA TRP A 402 15.85 13.02 -11.72
C TRP A 402 15.09 11.77 -12.13
N THR A 403 15.75 10.63 -12.02
CA THR A 403 15.18 9.30 -12.27
C THR A 403 15.27 8.46 -10.99
N PRO A 404 14.25 7.64 -10.69
CA PRO A 404 14.31 6.72 -9.54
C PRO A 404 15.56 5.83 -9.59
N PRO A 405 16.19 5.53 -8.44
CA PRO A 405 17.28 4.56 -8.37
C PRO A 405 16.80 3.18 -8.81
N LYS A 406 17.70 2.38 -9.38
CA LYS A 406 17.37 1.02 -9.80
C LYS A 406 17.12 0.12 -8.59
N ALA A 407 15.91 -0.42 -8.48
CA ALA A 407 15.59 -1.49 -7.55
C ALA A 407 16.27 -2.81 -8.00
N SER A 408 16.92 -3.51 -7.07
CA SER A 408 17.55 -4.81 -7.31
C SER A 408 16.96 -5.93 -6.46
N ILE A 409 16.29 -5.61 -5.36
CA ILE A 409 15.61 -6.59 -4.51
C ILE A 409 14.39 -7.14 -5.24
N GLN A 410 14.33 -8.46 -5.37
CA GLN A 410 13.18 -9.15 -5.96
C GLN A 410 12.00 -9.11 -4.99
N ILE A 411 10.85 -8.66 -5.48
CA ILE A 411 9.61 -8.67 -4.69
C ILE A 411 9.11 -10.11 -4.65
N SER A 412 9.07 -10.70 -3.46
CA SER A 412 8.69 -12.11 -3.35
C SER A 412 7.25 -12.34 -3.82
N ALA A 413 7.06 -13.31 -4.72
CA ALA A 413 5.73 -13.77 -5.11
C ALA A 413 5.03 -14.53 -3.96
N LEU A 414 5.77 -15.11 -3.02
CA LEU A 414 5.24 -15.88 -1.90
C LEU A 414 5.94 -15.52 -0.58
N MET A 415 5.16 -15.16 0.44
CA MET A 415 5.68 -15.11 1.80
C MET A 415 5.55 -16.52 2.40
N LEU A 416 6.55 -17.38 2.18
CA LEU A 416 6.62 -18.68 2.86
C LEU A 416 6.77 -18.41 4.36
N LEU A 417 5.90 -19.00 5.18
CA LEU A 417 6.06 -19.07 6.63
C LEU A 417 7.51 -19.51 6.93
N ARG A 418 8.30 -18.65 7.58
CA ARG A 418 9.67 -19.00 7.98
C ARG A 418 9.60 -20.19 8.94
N LEU A 419 9.98 -21.37 8.46
CA LEU A 419 10.36 -22.47 9.34
C LEU A 419 11.64 -22.04 10.08
N PRO A 420 11.74 -22.22 11.40
CA PRO A 420 12.88 -21.74 12.17
C PRO A 420 14.19 -22.35 11.66
N HIS A 421 15.13 -21.49 11.29
CA HIS A 421 16.52 -21.85 10.99
C HIS A 421 17.29 -22.13 12.29
N THR A 422 17.05 -23.28 12.89
CA THR A 422 17.92 -23.85 13.93
C THR A 422 18.24 -25.29 13.57
N LEU A 423 19.12 -25.48 12.57
CA LEU A 423 19.90 -26.72 12.39
C LEU A 423 21.02 -26.46 11.36
N ARG A 424 22.11 -25.84 11.81
CA ARG A 424 23.41 -25.92 11.13
C ARG A 424 24.50 -26.17 12.17
N HIS A 425 24.80 -27.45 12.41
CA HIS A 425 26.15 -28.04 12.59
C HIS A 425 26.06 -29.38 13.33
N CYS A 426 26.10 -30.47 12.56
CA CYS A 426 26.62 -31.78 12.98
C CYS A 426 27.03 -32.54 11.70
N PRO A 427 28.33 -32.71 11.39
CA PRO A 427 28.75 -33.66 10.38
C PRO A 427 28.86 -35.06 11.00
N ASN A 428 28.48 -36.07 10.22
CA ASN A 428 28.58 -37.51 10.50
C ASN A 428 27.51 -38.10 11.44
N ILE A 429 26.56 -38.82 10.84
CA ILE A 429 26.28 -40.26 11.05
C ILE A 429 25.18 -40.64 10.05
N TYR A 430 25.54 -41.28 8.94
CA TYR A 430 24.60 -42.12 8.19
C TYR A 430 24.84 -43.56 8.60
N LYS A 431 24.04 -44.05 9.54
CA LYS A 431 23.74 -45.48 9.67
C LYS A 431 22.29 -45.68 9.23
N ALA A 432 22.13 -46.46 8.16
CA ALA A 432 20.86 -46.89 7.63
C ALA A 432 20.03 -47.56 8.72
N THR A 433 18.85 -47.00 8.99
CA THR A 433 17.78 -47.68 9.71
C THR A 433 16.57 -47.73 8.79
N THR A 434 16.19 -48.95 8.44
CA THR A 434 15.07 -49.31 7.59
C THR A 434 13.76 -48.93 8.30
N ILE A 435 13.08 -47.88 7.83
CA ILE A 435 11.69 -47.59 8.20
C ILE A 435 10.80 -48.14 7.09
N SER A 436 10.05 -49.20 7.45
CA SER A 436 9.00 -49.83 6.67
C SER A 436 7.73 -48.97 6.67
N HIS A 437 7.01 -48.97 5.55
CA HIS A 437 5.78 -48.23 5.22
C HIS A 437 5.92 -46.70 5.02
N ARG A 438 6.59 -46.29 3.92
CA ARG A 438 6.28 -45.01 3.26
C ARG A 438 4.94 -45.14 2.54
N THR A 439 3.90 -44.51 3.08
CA THR A 439 2.78 -44.02 2.27
C THR A 439 3.38 -43.13 1.20
N ILE A 440 3.24 -43.50 -0.07
CA ILE A 440 3.62 -42.65 -1.20
C ILE A 440 2.68 -41.43 -1.12
N MET A 441 3.15 -40.34 -0.53
CA MET A 441 2.38 -39.09 -0.52
C MET A 441 2.44 -38.53 -1.93
N GLY A 442 1.36 -38.68 -2.68
CA GLY A 442 1.20 -38.06 -4.00
C GLY A 442 1.27 -36.52 -3.89
N LEU A 443 1.53 -35.87 -5.02
CA LEU A 443 1.52 -34.40 -5.10
C LEU A 443 0.19 -33.84 -4.63
N SER A 444 0.22 -32.74 -3.88
CA SER A 444 -1.01 -31.98 -3.57
C SER A 444 -1.71 -31.53 -4.84
N LEU A 445 -3.00 -31.21 -4.74
CA LEU A 445 -3.80 -30.74 -5.88
C LEU A 445 -3.17 -29.53 -6.60
N ARG A 446 -2.63 -28.59 -5.81
CA ARG A 446 -1.91 -27.42 -6.31
C ARG A 446 -0.61 -27.79 -7.03
N GLU A 447 0.24 -28.61 -6.41
CA GLU A 447 1.53 -29.02 -6.97
C GLU A 447 1.35 -29.79 -8.27
N PHE A 448 0.37 -30.70 -8.32
CA PHE A 448 0.02 -31.45 -9.52
C PHE A 448 -0.32 -30.49 -10.69
N THR A 449 -1.14 -29.48 -10.43
CA THR A 449 -1.58 -28.52 -11.45
C THR A 449 -0.42 -27.63 -11.93
N GLN A 450 0.42 -27.14 -11.01
CA GLN A 450 1.59 -26.33 -11.35
C GLN A 450 2.62 -27.13 -12.16
N GLN A 451 2.88 -28.38 -11.77
CA GLN A 451 3.80 -29.27 -12.48
C GLN A 451 3.28 -29.63 -13.87
N GLY A 452 1.98 -29.92 -14.02
CA GLY A 452 1.35 -30.21 -15.31
C GLY A 452 1.50 -29.05 -16.31
N LEU A 453 1.12 -27.83 -15.91
CA LEU A 453 1.28 -26.64 -16.73
C LEU A 453 2.75 -26.36 -17.06
N THR A 454 3.65 -26.46 -16.09
CA THR A 454 5.09 -26.26 -16.32
C THR A 454 5.62 -27.26 -17.33
N SER A 455 5.26 -28.54 -17.21
CA SER A 455 5.71 -29.60 -18.10
C SER A 455 5.26 -29.35 -19.54
N ILE A 456 4.00 -28.93 -19.74
CA ILE A 456 3.47 -28.58 -21.07
C ILE A 456 4.26 -27.42 -21.70
N TYR A 457 4.44 -26.32 -20.98
CA TYR A 457 5.08 -25.12 -21.53
C TYR A 457 6.60 -25.25 -21.74
N THR A 458 7.26 -26.09 -20.95
CA THR A 458 8.72 -26.29 -21.02
C THR A 458 9.13 -27.39 -22.01
N ALA A 459 8.21 -28.29 -22.38
CA ALA A 459 8.46 -29.33 -23.37
C ALA A 459 8.94 -28.73 -24.70
N SER A 460 10.01 -29.29 -25.24
CA SER A 460 10.72 -28.72 -26.39
C SER A 460 10.50 -29.49 -27.67
N GLU A 461 10.33 -30.81 -27.58
CA GLU A 461 10.10 -31.69 -28.72
C GLU A 461 8.61 -32.03 -28.88
N PRO A 462 8.09 -32.22 -30.10
CA PRO A 462 6.67 -32.52 -30.33
C PRO A 462 6.16 -33.74 -29.54
N GLU A 463 6.98 -34.79 -29.41
CA GLU A 463 6.63 -35.98 -28.63
C GLU A 463 6.59 -35.72 -27.12
N GLU A 464 7.44 -34.82 -26.61
CA GLU A 464 7.43 -34.41 -25.20
C GLU A 464 6.19 -33.58 -24.90
N ILE A 465 5.81 -32.68 -25.82
CA ILE A 465 4.61 -31.86 -25.70
C ILE A 465 3.38 -32.77 -25.66
N GLU A 466 3.26 -33.72 -26.59
CA GLU A 466 2.13 -34.66 -26.61
C GLU A 466 2.04 -35.45 -25.30
N ARG A 467 3.18 -36.00 -24.85
CA ARG A 467 3.25 -36.77 -23.61
C ARG A 467 2.88 -35.94 -22.38
N ALA A 468 3.42 -34.72 -22.26
CA ALA A 468 3.13 -33.83 -21.13
C ALA A 468 1.67 -33.37 -21.15
N PHE A 469 1.14 -33.08 -22.34
CA PHE A 469 -0.25 -32.67 -22.52
C PHE A 469 -1.22 -33.80 -22.19
N ASP A 470 -0.99 -35.02 -22.67
CA ASP A 470 -1.82 -36.20 -22.38
C ASP A 470 -1.72 -36.68 -20.93
N ALA A 471 -0.56 -36.45 -20.29
CA ALA A 471 -0.37 -36.75 -18.88
C ALA A 471 -1.18 -35.82 -17.96
N PHE A 472 -1.51 -34.61 -18.42
CA PHE A 472 -2.19 -33.60 -17.60
C PHE A 472 -3.64 -33.35 -18.02
N VAL A 473 -3.94 -33.28 -19.33
CA VAL A 473 -5.24 -32.88 -19.88
C VAL A 473 -6.03 -34.11 -20.34
N SER A 474 -7.23 -34.28 -19.77
CA SER A 474 -8.14 -35.38 -20.11
C SER A 474 -8.46 -35.41 -21.63
N PRO A 475 -8.64 -36.60 -22.24
CA PRO A 475 -9.20 -36.71 -23.59
C PRO A 475 -10.59 -36.07 -23.73
N HIS A 476 -11.30 -35.91 -22.62
CA HIS A 476 -12.66 -35.38 -22.55
C HIS A 476 -12.71 -34.01 -21.85
N ALA A 477 -11.59 -33.29 -21.77
CA ALA A 477 -11.51 -32.00 -21.12
C ALA A 477 -12.39 -30.95 -21.82
N GLU A 478 -13.18 -30.23 -21.04
CA GLU A 478 -13.90 -29.03 -21.48
C GLU A 478 -13.03 -27.79 -21.23
N ILE A 479 -12.77 -26.99 -22.27
CA ILE A 479 -11.78 -25.90 -22.21
C ILE A 479 -12.39 -24.60 -22.74
N HIS A 480 -12.35 -23.56 -21.91
CA HIS A 480 -12.77 -22.21 -22.21
C HIS A 480 -11.58 -21.25 -22.09
N VAL A 481 -11.30 -20.49 -23.15
CA VAL A 481 -10.23 -19.48 -23.19
C VAL A 481 -10.84 -18.17 -23.65
N ASN A 482 -10.75 -17.12 -22.82
CA ASN A 482 -11.36 -15.81 -23.09
C ASN A 482 -12.86 -15.90 -23.41
N ASP A 483 -13.58 -16.67 -22.59
CA ASP A 483 -15.03 -16.94 -22.69
C ASP A 483 -15.47 -17.68 -23.97
N GLU A 484 -14.53 -18.19 -24.77
CA GLU A 484 -14.80 -19.05 -25.91
C GLU A 484 -14.42 -20.50 -25.60
N GLN A 485 -15.37 -21.42 -25.82
CA GLN A 485 -15.09 -22.84 -25.75
C GLN A 485 -14.21 -23.25 -26.95
N ILE A 486 -13.06 -23.84 -26.69
CA ILE A 486 -12.13 -24.30 -27.73
C ILE A 486 -11.92 -25.81 -27.63
N SER A 487 -11.50 -26.42 -28.75
CA SER A 487 -11.18 -27.84 -28.76
C SER A 487 -9.89 -28.13 -27.96
N ARG A 488 -9.78 -29.35 -27.45
CA ARG A 488 -8.55 -29.86 -26.81
C ARG A 488 -7.32 -29.68 -27.70
N GLU A 489 -7.46 -29.95 -28.99
CA GLU A 489 -6.37 -29.82 -29.97
C GLU A 489 -5.97 -28.37 -30.23
N ASP A 490 -6.93 -27.44 -30.21
CA ASP A 490 -6.63 -26.02 -30.36
C ASP A 490 -6.00 -25.44 -29.09
N PHE A 491 -6.43 -25.90 -27.91
CA PHE A 491 -5.73 -25.59 -26.66
C PHE A 491 -4.31 -26.12 -26.67
N LYS A 492 -4.08 -27.36 -27.14
CA LYS A 492 -2.73 -27.94 -27.30
C LYS A 492 -1.87 -27.07 -28.19
N LYS A 493 -2.35 -26.64 -29.36
CA LYS A 493 -1.63 -25.70 -30.25
C LYS A 493 -1.33 -24.37 -29.55
N LEU A 494 -2.25 -23.86 -28.74
CA LEU A 494 -2.12 -22.59 -28.03
C LEU A 494 -1.01 -22.60 -26.96
N VAL A 495 -0.82 -23.75 -26.29
CA VAL A 495 0.24 -23.94 -25.27
C VAL A 495 1.52 -24.55 -25.82
N SER A 496 1.50 -25.02 -27.07
CA SER A 496 2.67 -25.61 -27.74
C SER A 496 3.72 -24.56 -28.08
N ARG A 497 4.97 -24.97 -27.94
CA ARG A 497 6.12 -24.13 -28.25
C ARG A 497 6.36 -24.01 -29.76
N ASN A 498 6.57 -22.79 -30.25
CA ASN A 498 7.08 -22.54 -31.60
C ASN A 498 8.60 -22.77 -31.66
N SER A 499 9.10 -23.32 -32.78
CA SER A 499 10.52 -23.48 -33.15
C SER A 499 11.43 -22.26 -32.94
N LEU A 500 10.87 -21.05 -32.91
CA LEU A 500 11.61 -19.80 -32.65
C LEU A 500 11.90 -19.56 -31.16
N ILE A 501 11.25 -20.27 -30.24
CA ILE A 501 11.45 -20.12 -28.80
C ILE A 501 12.68 -20.94 -28.37
N THR A 502 13.61 -20.36 -27.63
CA THR A 502 14.79 -21.02 -27.05
C THR A 502 14.57 -21.48 -25.62
N ASN A 503 13.77 -20.76 -24.84
CA ASN A 503 13.51 -21.07 -23.45
C ASN A 503 12.10 -20.59 -23.05
N VAL A 504 11.52 -21.24 -22.05
CA VAL A 504 10.24 -20.87 -21.46
C VAL A 504 10.39 -20.87 -19.95
N SER A 505 9.84 -19.85 -19.29
CA SER A 505 9.74 -19.78 -17.84
C SER A 505 8.27 -19.63 -17.47
N VAL A 506 7.82 -20.41 -16.48
CA VAL A 506 6.46 -20.37 -15.96
C VAL A 506 6.54 -20.00 -14.49
N GLU A 507 5.82 -18.94 -14.11
CA GLU A 507 5.73 -18.48 -12.73
C GLU A 507 4.26 -18.53 -12.27
N PHE A 508 4.04 -18.81 -10.99
CA PHE A 508 2.70 -18.92 -10.41
C PHE A 508 2.53 -17.92 -9.27
N PRO A 509 2.21 -16.64 -9.56
CA PRO A 509 2.13 -15.60 -8.54
C PRO A 509 1.11 -15.90 -7.43
N ASN A 510 0.02 -16.60 -7.75
CA ASN A 510 -1.00 -16.97 -6.78
C ASN A 510 -1.72 -18.25 -7.23
N ALA A 511 -2.11 -19.10 -6.28
CA ALA A 511 -2.92 -20.28 -6.52
C ALA A 511 -3.72 -20.63 -5.26
N ILE A 512 -4.98 -20.96 -5.46
CA ILE A 512 -5.95 -21.38 -4.44
C ILE A 512 -6.52 -22.72 -4.90
N ASP A 513 -6.45 -23.73 -4.05
CA ASP A 513 -7.06 -25.03 -4.29
C ASP A 513 -8.19 -25.30 -3.31
N VAL A 514 -9.21 -26.02 -3.78
CA VAL A 514 -10.37 -26.47 -3.02
C VAL A 514 -10.48 -27.98 -3.23
N PRO A 515 -9.81 -28.78 -2.38
CA PRO A 515 -9.90 -30.23 -2.44
C PRO A 515 -11.34 -30.70 -2.25
N LYS A 516 -11.75 -31.69 -3.04
CA LYS A 516 -13.05 -32.36 -2.90
C LYS A 516 -13.01 -33.21 -1.63
N LYS A 517 -13.97 -32.97 -0.74
CA LYS A 517 -14.15 -33.73 0.50
C LYS A 517 -15.19 -34.84 0.32
N GLY A 518 -15.07 -35.89 1.12
CA GLY A 518 -16.10 -36.93 1.26
C GLY A 518 -17.40 -36.39 1.85
N ALA A 519 -18.40 -37.27 1.96
CA ALA A 519 -19.74 -36.89 2.40
C ALA A 519 -19.76 -36.36 3.85
N GLU A 520 -18.80 -36.77 4.69
CA GLU A 520 -18.67 -36.34 6.09
C GLU A 520 -17.56 -35.28 6.28
N GLY A 521 -17.03 -34.73 5.17
CA GLY A 521 -15.99 -33.70 5.20
C GLY A 521 -14.55 -34.21 5.36
N GLU A 522 -14.36 -35.53 5.35
CA GLU A 522 -13.08 -36.21 5.37
C GLU A 522 -12.33 -36.10 4.03
N ALA A 523 -11.00 -36.21 4.08
CA ALA A 523 -10.19 -36.32 2.88
C ALA A 523 -10.50 -37.66 2.18
N LEU A 524 -10.72 -37.62 0.87
CA LEU A 524 -10.91 -38.84 0.08
C LEU A 524 -9.63 -39.67 0.11
N ALA A 525 -9.76 -41.00 0.24
CA ALA A 525 -8.62 -41.90 0.14
C ALA A 525 -8.07 -41.91 -1.30
N GLY A 526 -6.83 -41.47 -1.49
CA GLY A 526 -6.15 -41.42 -2.79
C GLY A 526 -5.55 -40.04 -3.11
N PRO A 527 -5.10 -39.83 -4.37
CA PRO A 527 -4.62 -38.52 -4.81
C PRO A 527 -5.72 -37.46 -4.75
N GLU A 528 -5.40 -36.28 -4.23
CA GLU A 528 -6.36 -35.18 -4.07
C GLU A 528 -6.92 -34.70 -5.42
N VAL A 529 -8.24 -34.67 -5.52
CA VAL A 529 -9.02 -34.10 -6.64
C VAL A 529 -9.79 -32.87 -6.16
N GLY A 530 -10.17 -31.96 -7.06
CA GLY A 530 -10.87 -30.75 -6.66
C GLY A 530 -10.78 -29.62 -7.67
N LEU A 531 -10.98 -28.39 -7.18
CA LEU A 531 -10.87 -27.17 -7.97
C LEU A 531 -9.58 -26.43 -7.68
N VAL A 532 -8.96 -25.83 -8.70
CA VAL A 532 -7.81 -24.93 -8.54
C VAL A 532 -8.07 -23.65 -9.33
N GLY A 533 -8.06 -22.51 -8.64
CA GLY A 533 -7.98 -21.18 -9.25
C GLY A 533 -6.56 -20.66 -9.13
N MET A 534 -5.97 -20.09 -10.18
CA MET A 534 -4.60 -19.60 -10.11
C MET A 534 -4.30 -18.49 -11.11
N PHE A 535 -3.20 -17.78 -10.86
CA PHE A 535 -2.58 -16.88 -11.80
C PHE A 535 -1.25 -17.51 -12.21
N TYR A 536 -0.94 -17.50 -13.49
CA TYR A 536 0.37 -17.90 -13.96
C TYR A 536 0.85 -17.01 -15.11
N GLU A 537 2.16 -16.82 -15.16
CA GLU A 537 2.84 -16.00 -16.16
C GLU A 537 3.79 -16.89 -16.96
N VAL A 538 3.69 -16.82 -18.30
CA VAL A 538 4.56 -17.56 -19.20
C VAL A 538 5.44 -16.59 -19.96
N THR A 539 6.75 -16.66 -19.73
CA THR A 539 7.75 -15.88 -20.47
C THR A 539 8.40 -16.75 -21.53
N HIS A 540 8.12 -16.43 -22.80
CA HIS A 540 8.75 -17.07 -23.95
C HIS A 540 9.98 -16.27 -24.40
N TYR A 541 11.14 -16.91 -24.47
CA TYR A 541 12.39 -16.32 -24.95
C TYR A 541 12.65 -16.78 -26.39
N PHE A 542 12.81 -15.85 -27.34
CA PHE A 542 12.93 -16.16 -28.77
C PHE A 542 14.37 -16.14 -29.26
N LYS A 543 14.72 -16.91 -30.30
CA LYS A 543 16.03 -16.87 -30.96
C LYS A 543 16.37 -15.48 -31.52
N ILE A 544 15.33 -14.72 -31.85
CA ILE A 544 15.43 -13.36 -32.39
C ILE A 544 15.89 -12.41 -31.28
N ARG A 545 16.88 -11.59 -31.59
CA ARG A 545 17.31 -10.48 -30.73
C ARG A 545 16.79 -9.17 -31.30
N VAL A 546 16.28 -8.31 -30.42
CA VAL A 546 15.96 -6.92 -30.75
C VAL A 546 17.01 -6.07 -30.05
N ARG A 547 17.90 -5.48 -30.84
CA ARG A 547 19.13 -4.82 -30.34
C ARG A 547 20.01 -5.82 -29.57
N ALA A 548 20.45 -5.47 -28.36
CA ALA A 548 21.31 -6.30 -27.52
C ALA A 548 20.55 -7.35 -26.69
N SER A 549 19.22 -7.34 -26.69
CA SER A 549 18.40 -8.20 -25.82
C SER A 549 17.65 -9.25 -26.63
N GLN A 550 17.49 -10.41 -26.01
CA GLN A 550 16.65 -11.47 -26.56
C GLN A 550 15.19 -11.03 -26.55
N MET A 551 14.49 -11.23 -27.68
CA MET A 551 13.06 -10.93 -27.74
C MET A 551 12.33 -11.86 -26.77
N LYS A 552 11.41 -11.28 -25.98
CA LYS A 552 10.55 -12.03 -25.08
C LYS A 552 9.08 -11.69 -25.33
N THR A 553 8.20 -12.66 -25.15
CA THR A 553 6.74 -12.43 -25.07
C THR A 553 6.29 -12.89 -23.69
N LEU A 554 5.48 -12.06 -23.03
CA LEU A 554 4.91 -12.36 -21.72
C LEU A 554 3.43 -12.66 -21.90
N THR A 555 2.98 -13.80 -21.38
CA THR A 555 1.57 -14.20 -21.39
C THR A 555 1.10 -14.25 -19.95
N HIS A 556 0.13 -13.40 -19.60
CA HIS A 556 -0.55 -13.47 -18.30
C HIS A 556 -1.79 -14.33 -18.45
N VAL A 557 -1.96 -15.27 -17.53
CA VAL A 557 -3.12 -16.15 -17.51
C VAL A 557 -3.76 -16.12 -16.13
N THR A 558 -5.06 -15.85 -16.12
CA THR A 558 -5.93 -16.00 -14.95
C THR A 558 -6.80 -17.22 -15.16
N VAL A 559 -6.62 -18.22 -14.32
CA VAL A 559 -7.44 -19.42 -14.28
C VAL A 559 -8.55 -19.21 -13.26
N ASN A 560 -9.77 -19.09 -13.76
CA ASN A 560 -10.96 -18.91 -12.93
C ASN A 560 -11.36 -20.23 -12.27
N ALA A 561 -11.23 -21.35 -13.01
CA ALA A 561 -11.49 -22.68 -12.47
C ALA A 561 -10.76 -23.77 -13.28
N ASN A 562 -9.93 -24.56 -12.60
CA ASN A 562 -9.44 -25.86 -13.06
C ASN A 562 -10.10 -26.96 -12.25
N ARG A 563 -10.78 -27.88 -12.90
CA ARG A 563 -11.26 -29.10 -12.23
C ARG A 563 -10.31 -30.25 -12.53
N ILE A 564 -9.73 -30.81 -11.46
CA ILE A 564 -8.90 -32.00 -11.52
C ILE A 564 -9.68 -33.17 -10.95
N GLU A 565 -9.86 -34.22 -11.74
CA GLU A 565 -10.60 -35.43 -11.35
C GLU A 565 -9.81 -36.69 -11.72
N GLN A 566 -10.16 -37.82 -11.11
CA GLN A 566 -9.67 -39.13 -11.57
C GLN A 566 -10.39 -39.48 -12.87
N ASP A 567 -9.64 -39.68 -13.95
CA ASP A 567 -10.19 -40.01 -15.27
C ASP A 567 -10.04 -41.51 -15.55
N ASP A 568 -11.16 -42.24 -15.52
CA ASP A 568 -11.18 -43.68 -15.76
C ASP A 568 -10.86 -44.06 -17.21
N ALA A 569 -10.94 -43.12 -18.16
CA ALA A 569 -10.57 -43.35 -19.55
C ALA A 569 -9.05 -43.40 -19.77
N VAL A 570 -8.27 -42.99 -18.76
CA VAL A 570 -6.80 -42.92 -18.85
C VAL A 570 -6.15 -43.99 -17.98
N GLN A 571 -5.11 -44.64 -18.52
CA GLN A 571 -4.32 -45.60 -17.75
C GLN A 571 -3.61 -44.88 -16.60
N ALA A 572 -3.70 -45.47 -15.41
CA ALA A 572 -3.01 -44.97 -14.22
C ALA A 572 -1.49 -44.95 -14.45
N ASP A 573 -0.82 -43.95 -13.89
CA ASP A 573 0.64 -43.90 -13.90
C ASP A 573 1.25 -44.97 -12.97
N GLN A 574 2.58 -44.99 -12.84
CA GLN A 574 3.29 -45.96 -12.00
C GLN A 574 2.91 -45.88 -10.51
N SER A 575 2.35 -44.75 -10.07
CA SER A 575 1.87 -44.52 -8.71
C SER A 575 0.37 -44.82 -8.53
N GLY A 576 -0.32 -45.21 -9.61
CA GLY A 576 -1.76 -45.40 -9.61
C GLY A 576 -2.56 -44.11 -9.78
N ASP A 577 -1.91 -42.98 -10.08
CA ASP A 577 -2.57 -41.69 -10.23
C ASP A 577 -3.21 -41.55 -11.62
N ARG A 578 -4.52 -41.26 -11.65
CA ARG A 578 -5.31 -40.98 -12.86
C ARG A 578 -5.85 -39.56 -12.88
N ARG A 579 -5.30 -38.64 -12.06
CA ARG A 579 -5.71 -37.24 -12.06
C ARG A 579 -5.49 -36.62 -13.43
N ARG A 580 -6.51 -35.97 -13.97
CA ARG A 580 -6.47 -35.18 -15.20
C ARG A 580 -7.28 -33.91 -15.04
N LEU A 581 -6.89 -32.87 -15.77
CA LEU A 581 -7.67 -31.66 -15.97
C LEU A 581 -8.89 -32.01 -16.84
N THR A 582 -10.08 -32.01 -16.24
CA THR A 582 -11.36 -32.31 -16.94
C THR A 582 -12.13 -31.05 -17.31
N PHE A 583 -11.82 -29.92 -16.69
CA PHE A 583 -12.41 -28.61 -17.01
C PHE A 583 -11.41 -27.49 -16.78
N LEU A 584 -11.31 -26.56 -17.73
CA LEU A 584 -10.45 -25.37 -17.69
C LEU A 584 -11.25 -24.15 -18.12
N TRP A 585 -11.24 -23.10 -17.30
CA TRP A 585 -11.66 -21.75 -17.70
C TRP A 585 -10.52 -20.77 -17.43
N GLU A 586 -9.92 -20.24 -18.48
CA GLU A 586 -8.86 -19.22 -18.37
C GLU A 586 -9.16 -17.95 -19.18
N THR A 587 -8.67 -16.83 -18.66
CA THR A 587 -8.54 -15.56 -19.38
C THR A 587 -7.05 -15.34 -19.61
N ARG A 588 -6.68 -15.05 -20.87
CA ARG A 588 -5.29 -14.96 -21.32
C ARG A 588 -5.05 -13.67 -22.08
N THR A 589 -4.01 -12.95 -21.66
CA THR A 589 -3.53 -11.74 -22.35
C THR A 589 -2.07 -11.90 -22.74
N ASN A 590 -1.78 -11.70 -24.04
CA ASN A 590 -0.42 -11.70 -24.56
C ASN A 590 0.12 -10.28 -24.62
N ILE A 591 1.14 -10.00 -23.81
CA ILE A 591 1.84 -8.73 -23.80
C ILE A 591 3.12 -8.88 -24.62
N ARG A 592 3.17 -8.16 -25.74
CA ARG A 592 4.40 -7.99 -26.52
C ARG A 592 5.08 -6.72 -26.03
N PRO A 593 6.35 -6.76 -25.61
CA PRO A 593 7.07 -5.53 -25.29
C PRO A 593 7.07 -4.60 -26.52
N PRO A 594 6.92 -3.28 -26.33
CA PRO A 594 6.85 -2.34 -27.43
C PRO A 594 8.13 -2.42 -28.26
N ILE A 595 7.98 -2.76 -29.54
CA ILE A 595 9.08 -2.71 -30.51
C ILE A 595 9.19 -1.25 -30.96
N ASN A 596 10.08 -0.50 -30.32
CA ASN A 596 10.43 0.85 -30.79
C ASN A 596 11.22 0.75 -32.11
N LEU A 597 10.48 0.74 -33.23
CA LEU A 597 11.01 0.71 -34.60
C LEU A 597 11.66 2.04 -35.04
N PHE A 598 11.44 3.13 -34.28
CA PHE A 598 12.01 4.44 -34.55
C PHE A 598 12.96 4.87 -33.42
N PRO A 599 14.22 4.42 -33.42
CA PRO A 599 15.22 4.95 -32.51
C PRO A 599 15.60 6.36 -32.98
N ASN A 600 15.18 7.39 -32.24
CA ASN A 600 15.69 8.75 -32.34
C ASN A 600 15.79 9.32 -33.76
N GLN A 601 14.73 9.98 -34.23
CA GLN A 601 14.97 11.17 -35.05
C GLN A 601 15.71 12.17 -34.16
N HIS A 602 17.03 12.20 -34.27
CA HIS A 602 17.83 13.32 -33.81
C HIS A 602 17.31 14.56 -34.54
N HIS A 603 16.47 15.35 -33.87
CA HIS A 603 16.34 16.76 -34.23
C HIS A 603 17.71 17.39 -33.98
N GLY A 604 18.48 17.54 -35.05
CA GLY A 604 19.63 18.41 -35.05
C GLY A 604 19.15 19.82 -34.82
N GLU A 605 19.36 20.33 -33.61
CA GLU A 605 19.45 21.76 -33.38
C GLU A 605 20.66 22.25 -34.19
N THR A 606 20.37 23.01 -35.23
CA THR A 606 21.34 23.85 -35.94
C THR A 606 21.25 25.25 -35.35
N GLU A 607 22.41 25.90 -35.28
CA GLU A 607 22.76 27.21 -34.71
C GLU A 607 21.71 28.33 -34.72
#